data_AF-A0A954W418-F1
#
_entry.id   AF-A0A954W418-F1
#
_cell.length_a   1.000
_cell.length_b   1.000
_cell.length_c   1.000
_cell.angle_alpha   90.00
_cell.angle_beta   90.00
_cell.angle_gamma   90.00
#
_symmetry.space_group_name_H-M   'P 1'
#
loop_
_entity.id
_entity.type
_entity.pdbx_description
1 polymer ?
#
loop_
_entity_poly.entity_id
_entity_poly.type
_entity_poly.pdbx_seq_one_letter_code
_entity_poly.pdbx_strand_id
1 'polypeptide(L)' 'MQPIPLRTTVIGSYPFPGWLEFVSQRLSEFGAADIAEAQDDAVIAAVHDQVAAGLDVITDGEQTRL' A
#
# COMPACT_ATOMS: atom_id res chain seq x y z
N MET A 1 -17.55 -33.23 -8.21
CA MET A 1 -17.56 -31.77 -7.95
C MET A 1 -16.18 -31.24 -8.30
N GLN A 2 -16.07 -30.16 -9.06
CA GLN A 2 -14.78 -29.49 -9.27
C GLN A 2 -14.37 -28.80 -7.96
N PRO A 3 -13.09 -28.85 -7.57
CA PRO A 3 -12.63 -28.14 -6.37
C PRO A 3 -12.81 -26.63 -6.55
N ILE A 4 -13.33 -25.96 -5.52
CA ILE A 4 -13.41 -24.50 -5.47
C ILE A 4 -12.01 -23.98 -5.10
N PRO A 5 -11.36 -23.13 -5.93
CA PRO A 5 -10.05 -22.58 -5.61
C PRO A 5 -10.11 -21.73 -4.34
N LEU A 6 -9.09 -21.85 -3.48
CA LEU A 6 -8.90 -20.95 -2.34
C LEU A 6 -8.34 -19.63 -2.86
N ARG A 7 -8.97 -18.51 -2.51
CA ARG A 7 -8.48 -17.16 -2.82
C ARG A 7 -7.60 -16.65 -1.70
N THR A 8 -6.45 -16.12 -2.07
CA THR A 8 -5.43 -15.50 -1.22
C THR A 8 -5.62 -13.98 -1.19
N THR A 9 -5.41 -13.41 0.00
CA THR A 9 -5.52 -11.97 0.26
C THR A 9 -4.73 -11.62 1.51
N VAL A 10 -4.50 -10.34 1.74
CA VAL A 10 -4.09 -9.79 3.04
C VAL A 10 -5.31 -9.29 3.84
N ILE A 11 -5.09 -8.93 5.11
CA ILE A 11 -6.14 -8.34 5.96
C ILE A 11 -6.42 -6.88 5.59
N GLY A 12 -5.39 -6.11 5.20
CA GLY A 12 -5.52 -4.69 4.87
C GLY A 12 -4.19 -3.96 4.94
N SER A 13 -3.75 -3.60 6.15
CA SER A 13 -2.54 -2.80 6.38
C SER A 13 -1.27 -3.42 5.77
N TYR A 14 -0.49 -2.60 5.07
CA TYR A 14 0.83 -2.94 4.53
C TYR A 14 1.93 -2.13 5.21
N PRO A 15 3.16 -2.66 5.37
CA PRO A 15 4.26 -1.88 5.92
C PRO A 15 4.50 -0.60 5.10
N PHE A 16 4.65 0.53 5.78
CA PHE A 16 5.05 1.76 5.12
C PHE A 16 6.47 1.60 4.54
N PRO A 17 6.69 1.98 3.27
CA PRO A 17 8.03 2.17 2.77
C PRO A 17 8.80 3.14 3.67
N GLY A 18 10.09 2.91 3.88
CA GLY A 18 10.88 3.72 4.82
C GLY A 18 10.89 5.23 4.49
N TRP A 19 10.68 5.58 3.22
CA TRP A 19 10.54 6.97 2.80
C TRP A 19 9.18 7.58 3.19
N LEU A 20 8.09 6.82 3.18
CA LEU A 20 6.76 7.29 3.62
C LEU A 20 6.74 7.47 5.15
N GLU A 21 7.36 6.54 5.89
CA GLU A 21 7.55 6.66 7.34
C GLU A 21 8.32 7.94 7.72
N PHE A 22 9.28 8.34 6.88
CA PHE A 22 10.00 9.59 7.10
C PHE A 22 9.14 10.83 6.79
N VAL A 23 8.31 10.77 5.75
CA VAL A 23 7.37 11.85 5.38
C VAL A 23 6.29 12.02 6.45
N SER A 24 5.75 10.93 7.00
CA SER A 24 4.69 10.96 8.04
C SER A 24 5.12 11.74 9.30
N GLN A 25 6.42 11.69 9.63
CA GLN A 25 7.00 12.39 10.77
C GLN A 25 7.26 13.89 10.50
N ARG A 26 7.12 14.35 9.25
CA ARG A 26 7.53 15.69 8.79
C ARG A 26 6.51 16.35 7.86
N LEU A 27 5.24 16.04 8.00
CA LEU A 27 4.19 16.53 7.11
C LEU A 27 4.20 18.07 6.93
N SER A 28 4.61 18.83 7.94
CA SER A 28 4.72 20.29 7.85
C SER A 28 5.86 20.80 6.95
N GLU A 29 6.81 19.95 6.56
CA GLU A 29 7.93 20.27 5.66
C GLU A 29 7.54 20.10 4.17
N PHE A 30 6.39 19.51 3.88
CA PHE A 30 5.94 19.18 2.52
C PHE A 30 4.67 19.93 2.12
N GLY A 31 4.52 20.19 0.82
CA GLY A 31 3.27 20.69 0.26
C GLY A 31 2.19 19.61 0.24
N ALA A 32 0.92 20.02 0.20
CA ALA A 32 -0.20 19.08 0.10
C ALA A 32 -0.12 18.16 -1.14
N ALA A 33 0.42 18.68 -2.25
CA ALA A 33 0.66 17.90 -3.46
C ALA A 33 1.75 16.84 -3.27
N ASP A 34 2.85 17.19 -2.60
CA ASP A 34 3.95 16.26 -2.33
C ASP A 34 3.51 15.13 -1.39
N ILE A 35 2.68 15.45 -0.39
CA ILE A 35 2.11 14.46 0.52
C ILE A 35 1.18 13.50 -0.24
N ALA A 36 0.32 14.04 -1.11
CA ALA A 36 -0.58 13.22 -1.92
C ALA A 36 0.21 12.30 -2.88
N GLU A 37 1.24 12.83 -3.53
CA GLU A 37 2.15 12.04 -4.38
C GLU A 37 2.82 10.91 -3.60
N ALA A 38 3.37 11.20 -2.41
CA ALA A 38 4.00 10.20 -1.56
C ALA A 38 3.01 9.09 -1.14
N GLN A 39 1.76 9.44 -0.81
CA GLN A 39 0.72 8.47 -0.49
C GLN A 39 0.36 7.58 -1.69
N ASP A 40 0.16 8.18 -2.86
CA ASP A 40 -0.17 7.46 -4.09
C ASP A 40 0.95 6.50 -4.51
N ASP A 41 2.21 6.95 -4.45
CA ASP A 41 3.39 6.14 -4.73
C ASP A 41 3.50 4.94 -3.77
N ALA A 42 3.09 5.11 -2.52
CA ALA A 42 3.13 4.04 -1.54
C ALA A 42 2.06 3.00 -1.81
N VAL A 43 0.85 3.44 -2.19
CA VAL A 43 -0.21 2.54 -2.67
C VAL A 43 0.27 1.75 -3.88
N ILE A 44 0.90 2.40 -4.86
CA ILE A 44 1.45 1.74 -6.05
C ILE A 44 2.49 0.69 -5.66
N ALA A 45 3.40 1.02 -4.75
CA ALA A 45 4.40 0.08 -4.25
C ALA A 45 3.76 -1.15 -3.58
N ALA A 46 2.78 -0.94 -2.69
CA ALA A 46 2.05 -2.02 -2.02
C ALA A 46 1.26 -2.90 -3.01
N VAL A 47 0.64 -2.29 -4.03
CA VAL A 47 -0.08 -3.02 -5.08
C VAL A 47 0.89 -3.86 -5.92
N HIS A 48 2.02 -3.30 -6.33
CA HIS A 48 3.03 -4.03 -7.11
C HIS A 48 3.57 -5.24 -6.36
N ASP A 49 3.83 -5.11 -5.05
CA ASP A 49 4.34 -6.21 -4.25
C ASP A 49 3.29 -7.33 -4.10
N GLN A 50 2.04 -6.98 -3.83
CA GLN A 50 0.92 -7.92 -3.75
C GLN A 50 0.65 -8.65 -5.09
N VAL A 51 0.75 -7.93 -6.21
CA VAL A 51 0.60 -8.51 -7.56
C VAL A 51 1.77 -9.44 -7.87
N ALA A 52 3.01 -9.04 -7.57
CA ALA A 52 4.20 -9.87 -7.76
C ALA A 52 4.16 -11.15 -6.88
N ALA A 53 3.58 -11.05 -5.68
CA ALA A 53 3.34 -12.18 -4.80
C ALA A 53 2.22 -13.14 -5.28
N GLY A 54 1.42 -12.72 -6.27
CA GLY A 54 0.37 -13.54 -6.86
C GLY A 54 -0.92 -13.62 -6.03
N LEU A 55 -1.24 -12.58 -5.25
CA LEU A 55 -2.50 -12.53 -4.50
C LEU A 55 -3.72 -12.43 -5.43
N ASP A 56 -4.80 -13.13 -5.08
CA ASP A 56 -6.06 -13.12 -5.84
C ASP A 56 -6.87 -11.84 -5.60
N VAL A 57 -6.80 -11.31 -4.39
CA VAL A 57 -7.44 -10.05 -3.99
C VAL A 57 -6.39 -9.20 -3.29
N ILE A 58 -6.20 -7.98 -3.78
CA ILE A 58 -5.23 -7.02 -3.29
C ILE A 58 -5.92 -5.88 -2.54
N THR A 59 -5.13 -5.10 -1.81
CA THR A 59 -5.57 -3.91 -1.07
C THR A 59 -4.67 -2.72 -1.39
N ASP A 60 -5.09 -1.51 -1.04
CA ASP A 60 -4.26 -0.30 -1.10
C ASP A 60 -3.21 -0.25 0.02
N GLY A 61 -3.18 -1.25 0.90
CA GLY A 61 -2.24 -1.32 2.02
C GLY A 61 -2.51 -0.28 3.11
N GLU A 62 -3.62 0.46 3.06
CA GLU A 62 -3.91 1.59 3.95
C GLU A 62 -2.80 2.66 3.98
N GLN A 63 -2.02 2.79 2.88
CA GLN A 63 -0.85 3.68 2.80
C GLN A 63 -1.19 5.18 2.90
N THR A 64 -2.47 5.53 2.78
CA THR A 64 -2.97 6.91 2.86
C THR A 64 -3.29 7.35 4.30
N ARG A 65 -3.10 6.48 5.30
CA ARG A 65 -3.35 6.79 6.73
C ARG A 65 -2.12 7.39 7.42
N LEU A 66 -1.74 8.60 6.99
CA LEU A 66 -0.66 9.41 7.60
C LEU A 66 -1.14 10.25 8.80
#